data_AF-A0A8H8S752-F1
#
_entry.id   AF-A0A8H8S752-F1
#
_cell.length_a   1.000
_cell.length_b   1.000
_cell.length_c   1.000
_cell.angle_alpha   90.00
_cell.angle_beta   90.00
_cell.angle_gamma   90.00
#
_symmetry.space_group_name_H-M   'P 1'
#
loop_
_entity.id
_entity.type
_entity.pdbx_description
1 polymer ?
#
loop_
_entity_poly.entity_id
_entity_poly.type
_entity_poly.pdbx_seq_one_letter_code
_entity_poly.pdbx_strand_id
1 'polypeptide(L)'
;MMVYSYHSVTNSIRHTEPIPTIASGDWYGKLYIYIHNMMKRFLDRLQKTRIGLVLYNVDARELPQLLEHNKYARLEVANICDGAYIGIRNTLSLLSPLLQSPQQNPHATFITLFINAVKEAVKWEHSTNESPNMQFLGKYLPFPRSLDPNDADTYRIWDARDLALDVDKYFSRYMEFCNFEQISVDLGVQMKESNTIAEKWPTQLKLEAGQECPHLIEVYTSIKI
;
A
#
# COMPACT_ATOMS: atom_id res chain seq x y z
N MET A 1 -4.96 -21.85 -25.02
CA MET A 1 -4.24 -23.13 -25.20
C MET A 1 -2.94 -22.80 -25.93
N MET A 2 -1.81 -22.84 -25.23
CA MET A 2 -0.48 -22.58 -25.80
C MET A 2 0.40 -23.79 -25.43
N VAL A 3 0.97 -24.42 -26.45
CA VAL A 3 1.84 -25.59 -26.33
C VAL A 3 3.29 -25.10 -26.37
N TYR A 4 4.07 -25.38 -25.33
CA TYR A 4 5.52 -25.19 -25.36
C TYR A 4 6.20 -26.55 -25.52
N SER A 5 7.02 -26.67 -26.56
CA SER A 5 7.90 -27.82 -26.83
C SER A 5 9.23 -27.60 -26.12
N TYR A 6 9.61 -28.52 -25.23
CA TYR A 6 10.96 -28.57 -24.65
C TYR A 6 11.85 -29.46 -25.50
N HIS A 7 12.88 -28.90 -26.12
CA HIS A 7 14.00 -29.65 -26.65
C HIS A 7 15.05 -29.84 -25.53
N SER A 8 15.29 -31.11 -25.19
CA SER A 8 16.36 -31.55 -24.30
C SER A 8 17.71 -31.38 -25.00
N VAL A 9 18.61 -30.60 -24.39
CA VAL A 9 20.04 -30.67 -24.69
C VAL A 9 20.74 -31.07 -23.40
N THR A 10 20.96 -32.38 -23.27
CA THR A 10 21.89 -32.95 -22.30
C THR A 10 23.32 -32.68 -22.77
N ASN A 11 24.12 -31.96 -21.98
CA ASN A 11 25.56 -32.09 -22.04
C ASN A 11 26.22 -31.84 -20.67
N SER A 12 26.78 -32.93 -20.15
CA SER A 12 28.05 -33.04 -19.41
C SER A 12 28.27 -32.17 -18.16
N ILE A 13 27.98 -32.78 -17.02
CA ILE A 13 28.50 -32.45 -15.68
C ILE A 13 30.03 -32.54 -15.71
N ARG A 14 30.75 -31.42 -15.51
CA ARG A 14 32.10 -31.40 -14.92
C ARG A 14 32.32 -30.11 -14.13
N HIS A 15 32.84 -30.30 -12.91
CA HIS A 15 33.30 -29.32 -11.93
C HIS A 15 32.24 -28.40 -11.31
N THR A 16 31.59 -28.93 -10.27
CA THR A 16 31.02 -28.11 -9.20
C THR A 16 32.15 -27.50 -8.39
N GLU A 17 32.65 -26.34 -8.82
CA GLU A 17 33.16 -25.41 -7.81
C GLU A 17 31.96 -24.98 -6.94
N PRO A 18 32.08 -25.01 -5.61
CA PRO A 18 31.05 -24.43 -4.77
C PRO A 18 31.00 -22.93 -5.07
N ILE A 19 30.01 -22.50 -5.85
CA ILE A 19 29.69 -21.08 -5.99
C ILE A 19 29.47 -20.58 -4.56
N PRO A 20 30.26 -19.62 -4.07
CA PRO A 20 30.04 -19.06 -2.75
C PRO A 20 28.66 -18.42 -2.77
N THR A 21 27.67 -19.05 -2.15
CA THR A 21 26.38 -18.42 -1.86
C THR A 21 26.59 -17.45 -0.72
N ILE A 22 27.33 -16.38 -0.99
CA ILE A 22 27.43 -15.20 -0.13
C ILE A 22 27.00 -14.00 -0.97
N ALA A 23 25.85 -14.11 -1.65
CA ALA A 23 25.21 -12.97 -2.28
C ALA A 23 24.35 -12.25 -1.23
N SER A 24 25.00 -11.64 -0.23
CA SER A 24 24.32 -10.71 0.69
C SER A 24 23.60 -9.59 -0.07
N GLY A 25 23.98 -9.32 -1.32
CA GLY A 25 23.31 -8.39 -2.24
C GLY A 25 22.20 -8.96 -3.13
N ASP A 26 21.86 -10.26 -3.04
CA ASP A 26 20.74 -10.82 -3.84
C ASP A 26 19.38 -10.44 -3.24
N TRP A 27 18.96 -9.21 -3.55
CA TRP A 27 17.68 -8.67 -3.11
C TRP A 27 16.49 -9.45 -3.67
N TYR A 28 16.59 -9.97 -4.90
CA TYR A 28 15.51 -10.73 -5.52
C TYR A 28 15.36 -12.12 -4.90
N GLY A 29 16.46 -12.82 -4.62
CA GLY A 29 16.43 -14.09 -3.90
C GLY A 29 15.92 -13.93 -2.47
N LYS A 30 16.35 -12.88 -1.76
CA LYS A 30 15.80 -12.54 -0.43
C LYS A 30 14.30 -12.26 -0.48
N LEU A 31 13.85 -11.47 -1.45
CA LEU A 31 12.44 -11.16 -1.66
C LEU A 31 11.63 -12.42 -1.99
N TYR A 32 12.15 -13.28 -2.87
CA TYR A 32 11.53 -14.54 -3.22
C TYR A 32 11.34 -15.42 -1.98
N ILE A 33 12.39 -15.62 -1.18
CA ILE A 33 12.32 -16.42 0.04
C ILE A 33 11.29 -15.83 1.02
N TYR A 34 11.27 -14.50 1.19
CA TYR A 34 10.32 -13.81 2.05
C TYR A 34 8.86 -14.05 1.59
N ILE A 35 8.55 -13.77 0.32
CA ILE A 35 7.20 -13.95 -0.24
C ILE A 35 6.80 -15.43 -0.17
N HIS A 36 7.69 -16.34 -0.56
CA HIS A 36 7.42 -17.77 -0.53
C HIS A 36 7.08 -18.25 0.90
N ASN A 37 7.87 -17.83 1.89
CA ASN A 37 7.62 -18.18 3.30
C ASN A 37 6.32 -17.56 3.83
N MET A 38 6.02 -16.31 3.46
CA MET A 38 4.77 -15.65 3.79
C MET A 38 3.57 -16.41 3.20
N MET A 39 3.62 -16.77 1.92
CA MET A 39 2.58 -17.52 1.22
C MET A 39 2.40 -18.92 1.83
N LYS A 40 3.50 -19.60 2.18
CA LYS A 40 3.43 -20.89 2.88
C LYS A 40 2.71 -20.78 4.22
N ARG A 41 3.09 -19.81 5.07
CA ARG A 41 2.41 -19.54 6.35
C ARG A 41 0.94 -19.19 6.15
N PHE A 42 0.61 -18.45 5.10
CA PHE A 42 -0.77 -18.14 4.75
C PHE A 42 -1.57 -19.40 4.39
N LEU A 43 -1.04 -20.26 3.53
CA LEU A 43 -1.68 -21.53 3.15
C LEU A 43 -1.85 -22.46 4.37
N ASP A 44 -0.84 -22.56 5.23
CA ASP A 44 -0.91 -23.35 6.47
C ASP A 44 -2.02 -22.85 7.40
N ARG A 45 -2.24 -21.52 7.46
CA ARG A 45 -3.33 -20.92 8.23
C ARG A 45 -4.68 -21.15 7.55
N LEU A 46 -4.75 -21.01 6.23
CA LEU A 46 -5.96 -21.20 5.44
C LEU A 46 -6.51 -22.63 5.63
N GLN A 47 -5.64 -23.64 5.65
CA GLN A 47 -6.02 -25.04 5.91
C GLN A 47 -6.67 -25.26 7.29
N LYS A 48 -6.31 -24.45 8.29
CA LYS A 48 -6.78 -24.59 9.68
C LYS A 48 -7.96 -23.67 10.00
N THR A 49 -8.26 -22.71 9.13
CA THR A 49 -9.27 -21.69 9.38
C THR A 49 -10.54 -22.04 8.61
N ARG A 50 -11.71 -21.99 9.27
CA ARG A 50 -13.00 -22.12 8.58
C ARG A 50 -13.31 -20.81 7.86
N ILE A 51 -13.09 -20.79 6.54
CA ILE A 51 -13.30 -19.61 5.70
C ILE A 51 -14.30 -19.97 4.60
N GLY A 52 -15.30 -19.11 4.42
CA GLY A 52 -16.13 -19.07 3.21
C GLY A 52 -15.71 -17.89 2.35
N LEU A 53 -15.49 -18.13 1.06
CA LEU A 53 -15.14 -17.08 0.09
C LEU A 53 -16.32 -16.89 -0.86
N VAL A 54 -16.75 -15.64 -1.01
CA VAL A 54 -17.74 -15.24 -2.01
C VAL A 54 -17.09 -14.11 -2.82
N LEU A 55 -17.05 -14.29 -4.14
CA LEU A 55 -16.43 -13.35 -5.06
C LEU A 55 -17.52 -12.70 -5.90
N TYR A 56 -17.51 -11.37 -5.93
CA TYR A 56 -18.37 -10.57 -6.80
C TYR A 56 -17.49 -9.89 -7.84
N ASN A 57 -17.91 -9.95 -9.10
CA ASN A 57 -17.28 -9.23 -10.21
C ASN A 57 -18.21 -8.12 -10.68
N VAL A 58 -18.29 -7.06 -9.88
CA VAL A 58 -19.16 -5.90 -10.10
C VAL A 58 -18.42 -4.62 -9.74
N ASP A 59 -18.93 -3.48 -10.18
CA ASP A 59 -18.45 -2.19 -9.69
C ASP A 59 -18.66 -2.09 -8.17
N ALA A 60 -17.68 -1.56 -7.43
CA ALA A 60 -17.77 -1.41 -5.98
C ALA A 60 -18.98 -0.57 -5.54
N ARG A 61 -19.52 0.29 -6.41
CA ARG A 61 -20.73 1.08 -6.19
C ARG A 61 -22.02 0.25 -6.23
N GLU A 62 -22.00 -0.88 -6.92
CA GLU A 62 -23.14 -1.80 -7.02
C GLU A 62 -23.12 -2.84 -5.89
N LEU A 63 -21.95 -3.10 -5.31
CA LEU A 63 -21.75 -4.09 -4.25
C LEU A 63 -22.72 -3.95 -3.05
N PRO A 64 -23.07 -2.75 -2.54
CA PRO A 64 -24.02 -2.62 -1.42
C PRO A 64 -25.41 -3.20 -1.70
N GLN A 65 -25.82 -3.29 -2.98
CA GLN A 65 -27.12 -3.82 -3.38
C GLN A 65 -27.17 -5.35 -3.29
N LEU A 66 -26.00 -6.00 -3.29
CA LEU A 66 -25.84 -7.45 -3.25
C LEU A 66 -25.53 -7.97 -1.85
N LEU A 67 -25.19 -7.07 -0.92
CA LEU A 67 -24.77 -7.41 0.44
C LEU A 67 -25.83 -7.03 1.46
N GLU A 68 -25.90 -7.83 2.52
CA GLU A 68 -26.78 -7.56 3.64
C GLU A 68 -26.25 -6.38 4.46
N HIS A 69 -27.17 -5.47 4.81
CA HIS A 69 -26.87 -4.35 5.70
C HIS A 69 -26.62 -4.85 7.12
N ASN A 70 -25.85 -4.09 7.89
CA ASN A 70 -25.67 -4.33 9.33
C ASN A 70 -25.11 -5.72 9.67
N LYS A 71 -24.24 -6.29 8.82
CA LYS A 71 -23.78 -7.68 8.92
C LYS A 71 -22.29 -7.80 9.25
N TYR A 72 -21.47 -6.88 8.77
CA TYR A 72 -20.03 -7.07 8.75
C TYR A 72 -19.36 -6.41 9.96
N ALA A 73 -18.56 -7.17 10.71
CA ALA A 73 -17.74 -6.63 11.80
C ALA A 73 -16.52 -5.83 11.29
N ARG A 74 -16.10 -6.10 10.06
CA ARG A 74 -14.95 -5.44 9.44
C ARG A 74 -15.19 -5.33 7.94
N LEU A 75 -15.02 -4.13 7.42
CA LEU A 75 -14.92 -3.89 5.99
C LEU A 75 -13.50 -3.44 5.71
N GLU A 76 -12.93 -3.96 4.64
CA GLU A 76 -11.62 -3.58 4.16
C GLU A 76 -11.75 -3.26 2.69
N VAL A 77 -11.51 -2.00 2.36
CA VAL A 77 -11.47 -1.51 1.01
C VAL A 77 -10.04 -1.06 0.75
N ALA A 78 -9.51 -1.32 -0.45
CA ALA A 78 -8.13 -0.97 -0.77
C ALA A 78 -7.97 0.56 -0.91
N ASN A 79 -7.65 1.03 -2.10
CA ASN A 79 -7.40 2.44 -2.42
C ASN A 79 -8.62 3.20 -2.97
N ILE A 80 -9.82 2.61 -2.93
CA ILE A 80 -11.01 3.22 -3.56
C ILE A 80 -11.46 4.53 -2.88
N CYS A 81 -10.99 4.80 -1.66
CA CYS A 81 -11.26 6.05 -0.94
C CYS A 81 -10.39 7.23 -1.40
N ASP A 82 -9.30 7.00 -2.14
CA ASP A 82 -8.55 8.10 -2.77
C ASP A 82 -9.46 8.83 -3.78
N GLY A 83 -9.27 10.14 -3.95
CA GLY A 83 -10.11 10.99 -4.80
C GLY A 83 -10.05 10.63 -6.29
N ALA A 84 -8.94 10.05 -6.75
CA ALA A 84 -8.81 9.50 -8.09
C ALA A 84 -9.72 8.29 -8.40
N TYR A 85 -10.40 7.70 -7.40
CA TYR A 85 -11.30 6.56 -7.56
C TYR A 85 -12.75 6.91 -7.22
N ILE A 86 -13.29 6.38 -6.12
CA ILE A 86 -14.67 6.66 -5.67
C ILE A 86 -14.67 7.86 -4.72
N GLY A 87 -13.59 8.04 -3.96
CA GLY A 87 -13.47 9.06 -2.94
C GLY A 87 -14.07 8.62 -1.60
N ILE A 88 -13.51 9.16 -0.52
CA ILE A 88 -13.83 8.79 0.86
C ILE A 88 -15.32 8.97 1.21
N ARG A 89 -15.92 10.10 0.84
CA ARG A 89 -17.34 10.38 1.14
C ARG A 89 -18.27 9.35 0.49
N ASN A 90 -18.11 9.13 -0.81
CA ASN A 90 -18.96 8.23 -1.57
C ASN A 90 -18.75 6.78 -1.10
N THR A 91 -17.50 6.38 -0.89
CA THR A 91 -17.18 5.03 -0.41
C THR A 91 -17.82 4.77 0.95
N LEU A 92 -17.66 5.67 1.92
CA LEU A 92 -18.26 5.52 3.24
C LEU A 92 -19.79 5.55 3.16
N SER A 93 -20.39 6.45 2.38
CA SER A 93 -21.85 6.51 2.22
C SER A 93 -22.44 5.22 1.65
N LEU A 94 -21.70 4.54 0.78
CA LEU A 94 -22.14 3.29 0.16
C LEU A 94 -21.94 2.07 1.06
N LEU A 95 -20.81 2.01 1.78
CA LEU A 95 -20.36 0.78 2.43
C LEU A 95 -20.48 0.81 3.96
N SER A 96 -20.49 1.98 4.61
CA SER A 96 -20.68 2.04 6.06
C SER A 96 -21.99 1.41 6.56
N PRO A 97 -23.12 1.45 5.81
CA PRO A 97 -24.36 0.78 6.25
C PRO A 97 -24.27 -0.75 6.31
N LEU A 98 -23.24 -1.34 5.69
CA LEU A 98 -22.98 -2.77 5.76
C LEU A 98 -22.32 -3.17 7.09
N LEU A 99 -21.66 -2.23 7.79
CA LEU A 99 -21.08 -2.48 9.10
C LEU A 99 -22.16 -2.76 10.15
N GLN A 100 -21.84 -3.67 11.07
CA GLN A 100 -22.65 -3.88 12.27
C GLN A 100 -22.80 -2.58 13.08
N SER A 101 -23.98 -2.37 13.65
CA SER A 101 -24.29 -1.18 14.41
C SER A 101 -23.54 -1.17 15.73
N PRO A 102 -23.28 0.00 16.33
CA PRO A 102 -22.60 0.09 17.62
C PRO A 102 -23.28 -0.70 18.74
N GLN A 103 -24.61 -0.90 18.67
CA GLN A 103 -25.37 -1.71 19.63
C GLN A 103 -25.08 -3.21 19.50
N GLN A 104 -24.77 -3.68 18.29
CA GLN A 104 -24.44 -5.09 18.03
C GLN A 104 -22.95 -5.36 18.21
N ASN A 105 -22.11 -4.45 17.72
CA ASN A 105 -20.66 -4.57 17.78
C ASN A 105 -20.01 -3.17 17.83
N PRO A 106 -19.62 -2.68 19.02
CA PRO A 106 -18.96 -1.37 19.14
C PRO A 106 -17.54 -1.36 18.53
N HIS A 107 -17.03 -2.52 18.11
CA HIS A 107 -15.75 -2.66 17.44
C HIS A 107 -15.88 -2.84 15.92
N ALA A 108 -17.09 -2.73 15.36
CA ALA A 108 -17.27 -2.74 13.92
C ALA A 108 -16.42 -1.64 13.29
N THR A 109 -15.57 -1.98 12.31
CA THR A 109 -14.63 -0.98 11.79
C THR A 109 -14.36 -1.11 10.28
N PHE A 110 -14.23 0.03 9.62
CA PHE A 110 -13.88 0.19 8.21
C PHE A 110 -12.36 0.37 8.03
N ILE A 111 -11.71 -0.30 7.09
CA ILE A 111 -10.28 -0.13 6.73
C ILE A 111 -10.19 0.41 5.33
N THR A 112 -9.34 1.42 5.15
CA THR A 112 -8.97 1.91 3.83
C THR A 112 -7.50 2.30 3.76
N LEU A 113 -6.91 2.07 2.60
CA LEU A 113 -5.57 2.55 2.27
C LEU A 113 -5.70 3.83 1.43
N PHE A 114 -4.85 4.83 1.69
CA PHE A 114 -4.66 5.97 0.79
C PHE A 114 -3.26 5.88 0.20
N ILE A 115 -3.18 5.71 -1.11
CA ILE A 115 -1.89 5.71 -1.83
C ILE A 115 -1.67 7.02 -2.59
N ASN A 116 -2.74 7.81 -2.80
CA ASN A 116 -2.70 9.04 -3.60
C ASN A 116 -3.04 10.30 -2.80
N ALA A 117 -3.74 10.19 -1.66
CA ALA A 117 -4.21 11.34 -0.87
C ALA A 117 -3.18 12.47 -0.68
N VAL A 118 -1.94 12.13 -0.31
CA VAL A 118 -0.86 13.11 -0.13
C VAL A 118 -0.53 13.83 -1.44
N LYS A 119 -0.40 13.08 -2.53
CA LYS A 119 -0.11 13.64 -3.86
C LYS A 119 -1.27 14.51 -4.38
N GLU A 120 -2.50 14.10 -4.08
CA GLU A 120 -3.71 14.85 -4.39
C GLU A 120 -3.74 16.19 -3.64
N ALA A 121 -3.43 16.18 -2.34
CA ALA A 121 -3.37 17.40 -1.54
C ALA A 121 -2.29 18.37 -2.02
N VAL A 122 -1.07 17.88 -2.33
CA VAL A 122 0.00 18.71 -2.91
C VAL A 122 -0.47 19.37 -4.21
N LYS A 123 -1.13 18.60 -5.09
CA LYS A 123 -1.63 19.10 -6.37
C LYS A 123 -2.77 20.11 -6.21
N TRP A 124 -3.60 19.97 -5.19
CA TRP A 124 -4.68 20.94 -4.92
C TRP A 124 -4.16 22.24 -4.31
N GLU A 125 -3.15 22.18 -3.45
CA GLU A 125 -2.52 23.37 -2.86
C GLU A 125 -1.65 24.12 -3.87
N HIS A 126 -0.95 23.39 -4.74
CA HIS A 126 -0.05 23.94 -5.74
C HIS A 126 -0.51 23.61 -7.16
N SER A 127 -0.97 24.62 -7.90
CA SER A 127 -1.24 24.50 -9.35
C SER A 127 0.01 24.23 -10.20
N THR A 128 1.20 24.25 -9.59
CA THR A 128 2.51 24.13 -10.25
C THR A 128 3.41 23.14 -9.52
N ASN A 129 4.07 22.28 -10.30
CA ASN A 129 5.15 21.38 -9.91
C ASN A 129 6.07 21.97 -8.82
N GLU A 130 5.83 21.68 -7.54
CA GLU A 130 6.84 21.91 -6.52
C GLU A 130 8.07 21.08 -6.91
N SER A 131 9.22 21.74 -7.02
CA SER A 131 10.47 21.05 -7.28
C SER A 131 10.74 20.09 -6.12
N PRO A 132 11.09 18.82 -6.39
CA PRO A 132 11.48 17.88 -5.34
C PRO A 132 12.49 18.51 -4.39
N ASN A 133 12.45 18.17 -3.09
CA ASN A 133 13.50 18.60 -2.16
C ASN A 133 14.82 17.88 -2.52
N MET A 134 15.54 18.42 -3.51
CA MET A 134 16.74 17.84 -4.07
C MET A 134 17.86 17.71 -3.05
N GLN A 135 17.88 18.61 -2.04
CA GLN A 135 18.85 18.52 -0.95
C GLN A 135 18.58 17.31 -0.05
N PHE A 136 17.32 16.99 0.21
CA PHE A 136 16.94 15.78 0.93
C PHE A 136 17.22 14.53 0.09
N LEU A 137 16.77 14.51 -1.16
CA LEU A 137 16.94 13.36 -2.05
C LEU A 137 18.41 13.04 -2.33
N GLY A 138 19.27 14.07 -2.46
CA GLY A 138 20.71 13.89 -2.67
C GLY A 138 21.44 13.21 -1.50
N LYS A 139 20.80 13.06 -0.34
CA LYS A 139 21.34 12.24 0.77
C LYS A 139 21.18 10.74 0.52
N TYR A 140 20.16 10.34 -0.26
CA TYR A 140 19.78 8.93 -0.44
C TYR A 140 20.01 8.43 -1.87
N LEU A 141 19.93 9.33 -2.85
CA LEU A 141 20.08 9.02 -4.26
C LEU A 141 21.36 9.63 -4.82
N PRO A 142 22.06 8.94 -5.74
CA PRO A 142 23.17 9.54 -6.45
C PRO A 142 22.68 10.72 -7.31
N PHE A 143 23.55 11.71 -7.50
CA PHE A 143 23.28 12.77 -8.48
C PHE A 143 23.14 12.17 -9.88
N PRO A 144 22.15 12.63 -10.67
CA PRO A 144 21.90 12.07 -11.97
C PRO A 144 23.07 12.40 -12.90
N ARG A 145 23.52 11.41 -13.66
CA ARG A 145 24.66 11.58 -14.59
C ARG A 145 24.29 12.40 -15.82
N SER A 146 23.01 12.43 -16.13
CA SER A 146 22.42 13.15 -17.25
C SER A 146 21.23 13.98 -16.76
N LEU A 147 21.00 15.12 -17.41
CA LEU A 147 19.77 15.91 -17.23
C LEU A 147 18.71 15.54 -18.27
N ASP A 148 18.93 14.47 -19.06
CA ASP A 148 17.92 13.94 -19.97
C ASP A 148 16.67 13.53 -19.16
N PRO A 149 15.48 14.08 -19.50
CA PRO A 149 14.22 13.69 -18.88
C PRO A 149 13.92 12.20 -18.95
N ASN A 150 14.50 11.49 -19.92
CA ASN A 150 14.32 10.05 -20.11
C ASN A 150 15.41 9.19 -19.44
N ASP A 151 16.35 9.81 -18.74
CA ASP A 151 17.40 9.10 -18.02
C ASP A 151 16.84 8.35 -16.79
N ALA A 152 17.38 7.15 -16.52
CA ALA A 152 16.94 6.32 -15.41
C ALA A 152 17.17 6.99 -14.04
N ASP A 153 18.24 7.79 -13.89
CA ASP A 153 18.50 8.52 -12.64
C ASP A 153 17.50 9.68 -12.47
N THR A 154 17.11 10.33 -13.57
CA THR A 154 16.04 11.35 -13.57
C THR A 154 14.71 10.74 -13.13
N TYR A 155 14.30 9.60 -13.69
CA TYR A 155 13.08 8.89 -13.26
C TYR A 155 13.13 8.49 -11.78
N ARG A 156 14.29 7.99 -11.30
CA ARG A 156 14.44 7.59 -9.89
C ARG A 156 14.21 8.78 -8.93
N ILE A 157 14.70 9.97 -9.27
CA ILE A 157 14.48 11.18 -8.48
C ILE A 157 13.01 11.59 -8.52
N TRP A 158 12.39 11.55 -9.70
CA TRP A 158 10.97 11.86 -9.85
C TRP A 158 10.06 10.92 -9.06
N ASP A 159 10.36 9.63 -9.03
CA ASP A 159 9.61 8.64 -8.24
C ASP A 159 9.84 8.81 -6.74
N ALA A 160 11.07 9.17 -6.33
CA ALA A 160 11.41 9.35 -4.92
C ALA A 160 10.95 10.67 -4.32
N ARG A 161 10.51 11.64 -5.13
CA ARG A 161 10.16 12.99 -4.64
C ARG A 161 9.15 12.98 -3.52
N ASP A 162 8.18 12.06 -3.58
CA ASP A 162 7.09 11.98 -2.62
C ASP A 162 7.59 11.51 -1.24
N LEU A 163 8.77 10.86 -1.18
CA LEU A 163 9.42 10.46 0.07
C LEU A 163 9.97 11.67 0.86
N ALA A 164 10.17 12.80 0.20
CA ALA A 164 10.66 14.02 0.82
C ALA A 164 9.53 14.92 1.35
N LEU A 165 8.27 14.52 1.16
CA LEU A 165 7.10 15.29 1.57
C LEU A 165 6.84 15.14 3.07
N ASP A 166 6.31 16.20 3.66
CA ASP A 166 5.69 16.15 4.98
C ASP A 166 4.33 15.46 4.88
N VAL A 167 4.34 14.14 4.98
CA VAL A 167 3.17 13.27 4.82
C VAL A 167 2.04 13.66 5.79
N ASP A 168 2.39 14.06 7.02
CA ASP A 168 1.44 14.47 8.04
C ASP A 168 0.75 15.79 7.68
N LYS A 169 1.51 16.80 7.28
CA LYS A 169 0.98 18.08 6.80
C LYS A 169 0.01 17.86 5.65
N TYR A 170 0.44 17.17 4.59
CA TYR A 170 -0.36 17.03 3.38
C TYR A 170 -1.55 16.09 3.55
N PHE A 171 -1.46 15.03 4.36
CA PHE A 171 -2.64 14.22 4.67
C PHE A 171 -3.65 14.99 5.53
N SER A 172 -3.19 15.82 6.48
CA SER A 172 -4.09 16.71 7.24
C SER A 172 -4.84 17.67 6.32
N ARG A 173 -4.16 18.25 5.33
CA ARG A 173 -4.78 19.04 4.26
C ARG A 173 -5.77 18.24 3.42
N TYR A 174 -5.43 17.01 3.05
CA TYR A 174 -6.35 16.13 2.34
C TYR A 174 -7.66 15.93 3.12
N MET A 175 -7.56 15.69 4.44
CA MET A 175 -8.74 15.54 5.30
C MET A 175 -9.61 16.81 5.34
N GLU A 176 -8.99 18.00 5.35
CA GLU A 176 -9.68 19.28 5.24
C GLU A 176 -10.37 19.44 3.87
N PHE A 177 -9.67 19.18 2.76
CA PHE A 177 -10.22 19.29 1.41
C PHE A 177 -11.40 18.35 1.17
N CYS A 178 -11.33 17.13 1.70
CA CYS A 178 -12.42 16.16 1.62
C CYS A 178 -13.47 16.34 2.72
N ASN A 179 -13.28 17.29 3.63
CA ASN A 179 -14.18 17.62 4.74
C ASN A 179 -14.56 16.41 5.60
N PHE A 180 -13.54 15.72 6.12
CA PHE A 180 -13.71 14.50 6.93
C PHE A 180 -14.60 14.70 8.15
N GLU A 181 -14.54 15.87 8.78
CA GLU A 181 -15.38 16.22 9.92
C GLU A 181 -16.87 16.19 9.53
N GLN A 182 -17.24 16.81 8.42
CA GLN A 182 -18.61 16.79 7.94
C GLN A 182 -19.04 15.38 7.50
N ILE A 183 -18.16 14.61 6.87
CA ILE A 183 -18.44 13.20 6.52
C ILE A 183 -18.76 12.39 7.78
N SER A 184 -17.99 12.59 8.84
CA SER A 184 -18.17 11.91 10.12
C SER A 184 -19.55 12.21 10.73
N VAL A 185 -19.95 13.49 10.74
CA VAL A 185 -21.27 13.93 11.20
C VAL A 185 -22.39 13.35 10.34
N ASP A 186 -22.27 13.45 9.01
CA ASP A 186 -23.33 13.05 8.08
C ASP A 186 -23.58 11.54 8.09
N LEU A 187 -22.52 10.74 8.23
CA LEU A 187 -22.59 9.28 8.09
C LEU A 187 -22.52 8.54 9.43
N GLY A 188 -22.33 9.24 10.55
CA GLY A 188 -22.22 8.63 11.87
C GLY A 188 -21.01 7.70 12.02
N VAL A 189 -19.90 8.02 11.34
CA VAL A 189 -18.65 7.26 11.38
C VAL A 189 -17.52 8.13 11.90
N GLN A 190 -16.60 7.58 12.68
CA GLN A 190 -15.51 8.37 13.26
C GLN A 190 -14.15 7.74 12.93
N MET A 191 -13.20 8.57 12.52
CA MET A 191 -11.80 8.17 12.38
C MET A 191 -11.19 7.87 13.75
N LYS A 192 -10.49 6.74 13.87
CA LYS A 192 -9.75 6.42 15.08
C LYS A 192 -8.56 7.35 15.25
N GLU A 193 -8.35 7.81 16.49
CA GLU A 193 -7.17 8.62 16.85
C GLU A 193 -5.85 7.86 16.63
N SER A 194 -5.86 6.54 16.84
CA SER A 194 -4.70 5.68 16.62
C SER A 194 -5.08 4.44 15.80
N ASN A 195 -4.23 4.14 14.81
CA ASN A 195 -4.33 2.89 14.06
C ASN A 195 -3.75 1.74 14.89
N THR A 196 -4.57 0.73 15.18
CA THR A 196 -4.17 -0.44 15.96
C THR A 196 -3.77 -1.65 15.10
N ILE A 197 -3.77 -1.50 13.77
CA ILE A 197 -3.49 -2.58 12.82
C ILE A 197 -2.10 -2.45 12.23
N ALA A 198 -1.72 -1.25 11.81
CA ALA A 198 -0.37 -0.96 11.36
C ALA A 198 0.09 0.39 11.92
N GLU A 199 1.40 0.58 11.90
CA GLU A 199 2.00 1.86 12.20
C GLU A 199 1.51 2.96 11.25
N LYS A 200 1.62 4.20 11.72
CA LYS A 200 1.39 5.38 10.88
C LYS A 200 2.51 5.46 9.84
N TRP A 201 2.15 5.74 8.59
CA TRP A 201 3.09 5.91 7.46
C TRP A 201 4.03 4.72 7.24
N PRO A 202 3.52 3.51 6.98
CA PRO A 202 4.36 2.31 6.89
C PRO A 202 5.37 2.34 5.73
N THR A 203 5.12 3.15 4.70
CA THR A 203 6.00 3.32 3.55
C THR A 203 6.92 4.54 3.66
N GLN A 204 6.85 5.31 4.74
CA GLN A 204 7.71 6.46 4.94
C GLN A 204 9.13 6.00 5.23
N LEU A 205 10.10 6.79 4.76
CA LEU A 205 11.51 6.54 5.01
C LEU A 205 11.80 6.71 6.50
N LYS A 206 12.15 5.61 7.18
CA LYS A 206 12.43 5.60 8.62
C LYS A 206 13.92 5.76 8.96
N LEU A 207 14.78 5.41 8.01
CA LEU A 207 16.23 5.42 8.19
C LEU A 207 16.81 6.70 7.63
N GLU A 208 17.75 7.28 8.37
CA GLU A 208 18.59 8.36 7.86
C GLU A 208 19.62 7.82 6.86
N ALA A 209 20.10 8.70 5.99
CA ALA A 209 21.14 8.35 5.03
C ALA A 209 22.38 7.81 5.76
N GLY A 210 22.83 6.61 5.37
CA GLY A 210 23.98 5.94 5.99
C GLY A 210 23.65 5.11 7.24
N GLN A 211 22.40 5.09 7.71
CA GLN A 211 21.98 4.15 8.75
C GLN A 211 21.75 2.76 8.15
N GLU A 212 22.34 1.73 8.78
CA GLU A 212 22.07 0.34 8.43
C GLU A 212 20.71 -0.08 8.96
N CYS A 213 19.94 -0.81 8.14
CA CYS A 213 18.65 -1.35 8.55
C CYS A 213 18.88 -2.45 9.60
N PRO A 214 18.41 -2.31 10.85
CA PRO A 214 18.74 -3.25 11.91
C PRO A 214 18.21 -4.67 11.64
N HIS A 215 17.12 -4.78 10.87
CA HIS A 215 16.45 -6.05 10.56
C HIS A 215 16.04 -6.13 9.08
N LEU A 216 16.32 -7.27 8.45
CA LEU A 216 15.91 -7.59 7.08
C LEU A 216 14.37 -7.64 6.98
N ILE A 217 13.78 -6.61 6.36
CA ILE A 217 12.48 -6.57 5.69
C ILE A 217 11.29 -7.10 6.53
N GLU A 218 10.63 -6.20 7.26
CA GLU A 218 9.20 -6.33 7.58
C GLU A 218 8.44 -5.19 6.89
N VAL A 219 7.87 -5.47 5.72
CA VAL A 219 6.98 -4.53 5.01
C VAL A 219 5.57 -4.73 5.54
N TYR A 220 5.10 -3.84 6.42
CA TYR A 220 3.73 -3.85 6.93
C TYR A 220 2.94 -2.66 6.39
N THR A 221 2.34 -2.76 5.21
CA THR A 221 1.44 -1.70 4.70
C THR A 221 -0.02 -2.00 5.03
N SER A 222 -0.66 -1.20 5.88
CA SER A 222 -2.13 -1.01 5.93
C SER A 222 -2.53 0.20 6.79
N ILE A 223 -3.01 1.27 6.17
CA ILE A 223 -3.64 2.41 6.86
C ILE A 223 -5.10 2.04 7.19
N LYS A 224 -5.66 2.56 8.29
CA LYS A 224 -7.08 2.46 8.66
C LYS A 224 -7.54 3.80 9.24
N ILE A 225 -8.63 4.35 8.72
CA ILE A 225 -9.42 5.44 9.31
C ILE A 225 -10.36 4.85 10.34
#